data_AF-A0A0P6X4N2-F1
#
_entry.id   AF-A0A0P6X4N2-F1
#
_cell.length_a   1.000
_cell.length_b   1.000
_cell.length_c   1.000
_cell.angle_alpha   90.00
_cell.angle_beta   90.00
_cell.angle_gamma   90.00
#
_symmetry.space_group_name_H-M   'P 1'
#
loop_
_entity.id
_entity.type
_entity.pdbx_description
1 polymer ?
#
loop_
_entity_poly.entity_id
_entity_poly.type
_entity_poly.pdbx_seq_one_letter_code
_entity_poly.pdbx_strand_id
1 'polypeptide(L)'
;MAELIRVQVMLDKSDQLELHEIAQEQGKSVSEILRELVRRYLEEQRRAESEQFRRTLAKLREIRERTAAQYGVYEGDILRDVREEYEREQEEKWGLS
;
A
#
# COMPACT_ATOMS: atom_id res chain seq x y z
N MET A 1 -12.87 26.82 0.30
CA MET A 1 -12.38 26.67 -1.09
C MET A 1 -10.95 26.16 -1.02
N ALA A 2 -10.56 25.19 -1.85
CA ALA A 2 -9.17 24.72 -1.87
C ALA A 2 -8.25 25.80 -2.47
N GLU A 3 -7.07 25.98 -1.89
CA GLU A 3 -6.05 26.91 -2.41
C GLU A 3 -5.53 26.43 -3.77
N LEU A 4 -5.52 27.31 -4.77
CA LEU A 4 -5.05 26.99 -6.12
C LEU A 4 -3.59 27.42 -6.27
N ILE A 5 -2.69 26.45 -6.39
CA ILE A 5 -1.28 26.69 -6.66
C ILE A 5 -1.05 26.62 -8.17
N ARG A 6 -0.35 27.61 -8.73
CA ARG A 6 0.03 27.60 -10.15
C ARG A 6 1.15 26.58 -10.36
N VAL A 7 0.93 25.65 -11.29
CA VAL A 7 1.92 24.67 -11.76
C VAL A 7 2.03 24.83 -13.28
N GLN A 8 3.25 24.78 -13.81
CA GLN A 8 3.48 24.72 -15.26
C GLN A 8 3.65 23.26 -15.68
N VAL A 9 2.86 22.84 -16.68
CA VAL A 9 2.93 21.51 -17.28
C VAL A 9 3.23 21.70 -18.76
N MET A 10 4.22 20.99 -19.26
CA MET A 10 4.52 20.91 -20.68
C MET A 10 3.76 19.72 -21.26
N LEU A 11 3.06 19.95 -22.37
CA LEU A 11 2.29 18.95 -23.08
C LEU A 11 2.75 18.93 -24.53
N ASP A 12 2.70 17.75 -25.14
CA ASP A 12 2.92 17.64 -26.56
C ASP A 12 1.76 18.27 -27.34
N LYS A 13 2.02 18.61 -28.60
CA LYS A 13 1.04 19.31 -29.44
C LYS A 13 -0.24 18.50 -29.65
N SER A 14 -0.13 17.17 -29.72
CA SER A 14 -1.29 16.27 -29.78
C SER A 14 -2.16 16.39 -28.54
N ASP A 15 -1.54 16.30 -27.38
CA ASP A 15 -2.22 16.25 -26.08
C ASP A 15 -2.86 17.59 -25.76
N GLN A 16 -2.19 18.68 -26.13
CA GLN A 16 -2.75 20.02 -26.04
C GLN A 16 -4.01 20.18 -26.90
N LEU A 17 -3.99 19.64 -28.13
CA LEU A 17 -5.12 19.72 -29.05
C LEU A 17 -6.32 18.92 -28.52
N GLU A 18 -6.07 17.69 -28.11
CA GLU A 18 -7.09 16.80 -27.55
C GLU A 18 -7.73 17.39 -26.28
N LEU A 19 -6.90 17.93 -25.36
CA LEU A 19 -7.42 18.62 -24.18
C LEU A 19 -8.25 19.86 -24.52
N HIS A 20 -7.90 20.57 -25.59
CA HIS A 20 -8.68 21.72 -26.04
C HIS A 20 -10.04 21.29 -26.60
N GLU A 21 -10.08 20.25 -27.42
CA GLU A 21 -11.32 19.68 -27.96
C GLU A 21 -12.26 19.23 -26.84
N ILE A 22 -11.74 18.46 -25.88
CA ILE A 22 -12.50 18.01 -24.70
C ILE A 22 -13.02 19.20 -23.88
N ALA A 23 -12.21 20.24 -23.70
CA ALA A 23 -12.59 21.43 -22.97
C ALA A 23 -13.74 22.19 -23.67
N GLN A 24 -13.68 22.31 -25.01
CA GLN A 24 -14.72 22.93 -25.82
C GLN A 24 -16.03 22.13 -25.75
N GLU A 25 -15.97 20.80 -25.92
CA GLU A 25 -17.16 19.92 -25.85
C GLU A 25 -17.88 20.01 -24.50
N GLN A 26 -17.13 20.18 -23.42
CA GLN A 26 -17.69 20.27 -22.06
C GLN A 26 -17.98 21.71 -21.61
N GLY A 27 -17.71 22.72 -22.44
CA GLY A 27 -17.87 24.13 -22.07
C GLY A 27 -17.00 24.55 -20.88
N LYS A 28 -15.85 23.90 -20.69
CA LYS A 28 -14.92 24.12 -19.57
C LYS A 28 -13.60 24.71 -20.09
N SER A 29 -12.81 25.30 -19.19
CA SER A 29 -11.43 25.65 -19.50
C SER A 29 -10.51 24.43 -19.48
N VAL A 30 -9.42 24.46 -20.25
CA VAL A 30 -8.39 23.41 -20.23
C VAL A 30 -7.84 23.19 -18.81
N SER A 31 -7.67 24.27 -18.04
CA SER A 31 -7.24 24.21 -16.64
C SER A 31 -8.24 23.49 -15.74
N GLU A 32 -9.54 23.58 -16.01
CA GLU A 32 -10.57 22.83 -15.27
C GLU A 32 -10.53 21.34 -15.60
N ILE A 33 -10.42 21.00 -16.89
CA ILE A 33 -10.26 19.61 -17.33
C ILE A 33 -9.01 18.98 -16.72
N LEU A 34 -7.86 19.66 -16.80
CA LEU A 34 -6.62 19.19 -16.19
C LEU A 34 -6.75 18.96 -14.69
N ARG A 35 -7.39 19.89 -13.96
CA ARG A 35 -7.64 19.71 -12.51
C ARG A 35 -8.52 18.50 -12.24
N GLU A 36 -9.56 18.28 -13.04
CA GLU A 36 -10.47 17.16 -12.90
C GLU A 36 -9.78 15.82 -13.17
N LEU A 37 -9.00 15.73 -14.24
CA LEU A 37 -8.21 14.55 -14.60
C LEU A 37 -7.19 14.20 -13.52
N VAL A 38 -6.43 15.19 -13.04
CA VAL A 38 -5.45 14.98 -11.96
C VAL A 38 -6.13 14.49 -10.68
N ARG A 39 -7.29 15.07 -10.31
CA ARG A 39 -8.02 14.62 -9.12
C ARG A 39 -8.50 13.19 -9.26
N ARG A 40 -9.12 12.84 -10.38
CA ARG A 40 -9.59 11.47 -10.66
C ARG A 40 -8.45 10.47 -10.62
N TYR A 41 -7.35 10.77 -11.29
CA TYR A 41 -6.16 9.92 -11.28
C TYR A 41 -5.60 9.71 -9.85
N LEU A 42 -5.48 10.78 -9.06
CA LEU A 42 -4.99 10.66 -7.67
C LEU A 42 -5.97 9.87 -6.78
N GLU A 43 -7.27 9.99 -7.00
CA GLU A 43 -8.27 9.18 -6.29
C GLU A 43 -8.19 7.70 -6.68
N GLU A 44 -8.05 7.41 -7.97
CA GLU A 44 -7.88 6.04 -8.47
C GLU A 44 -6.60 5.39 -7.97
N GLN A 45 -5.48 6.11 -7.98
CA GLN A 45 -4.20 5.63 -7.42
C GLN A 45 -4.34 5.28 -5.93
N ARG A 46 -4.94 6.17 -5.13
CA ARG A 46 -5.18 5.89 -3.70
C ARG A 46 -6.08 4.66 -3.48
N ARG A 47 -7.10 4.47 -4.33
CA ARG A 47 -7.96 3.29 -4.30
C ARG A 47 -7.20 2.03 -4.68
N ALA A 48 -6.38 2.08 -5.72
CA ALA A 48 -5.57 0.96 -6.20
C ALA A 48 -4.52 0.53 -5.17
N GLU A 49 -3.81 1.48 -4.53
CA GLU A 49 -2.88 1.18 -3.43
C GLU A 49 -3.61 0.53 -2.24
N SER A 50 -4.79 1.06 -1.88
CA SER A 50 -5.61 0.50 -0.81
C SER A 50 -6.11 -0.91 -1.12
N GLU A 51 -6.52 -1.17 -2.36
CA GLU A 51 -6.91 -2.50 -2.83
C GLU A 51 -5.73 -3.47 -2.86
N GLN A 52 -4.57 -3.03 -3.36
CA GLN A 52 -3.36 -3.84 -3.37
C GLN A 52 -2.94 -4.24 -1.96
N PHE A 53 -2.98 -3.31 -1.01
CA PHE A 53 -2.70 -3.58 0.39
C PHE A 53 -3.70 -4.59 0.98
N ARG A 54 -5.00 -4.42 0.71
CA ARG A 54 -6.04 -5.38 1.14
C ARG A 54 -5.83 -6.78 0.55
N ARG A 55 -5.47 -6.87 -0.74
CA ARG A 55 -5.15 -8.16 -1.39
C ARG A 55 -3.94 -8.82 -0.76
N THR A 56 -2.91 -8.04 -0.41
CA THR A 56 -1.72 -8.56 0.30
C THR A 56 -2.07 -9.09 1.69
N LEU A 57 -2.88 -8.35 2.46
CA LEU A 57 -3.35 -8.82 3.78
C LEU A 57 -4.22 -10.09 3.66
N ALA A 58 -5.06 -10.19 2.64
CA ALA A 58 -5.85 -11.39 2.39
C ALA A 58 -4.97 -12.60 2.10
N LYS A 59 -3.93 -12.45 1.26
CA LYS A 59 -2.95 -13.52 1.01
C LYS A 59 -2.19 -13.93 2.27
N LEU A 60 -1.80 -12.97 3.12
CA LEU A 60 -1.15 -13.27 4.40
C LEU A 60 -2.06 -14.06 5.34
N ARG A 61 -3.36 -13.76 5.35
CA ARG A 61 -4.35 -14.53 6.12
C ARG A 61 -4.46 -15.96 5.60
N GLU A 62 -4.57 -16.14 4.29
CA GLU A 62 -4.64 -17.47 3.66
C GLU A 62 -3.41 -18.32 4.01
N ILE A 63 -2.21 -17.72 3.95
CA ILE A 63 -0.96 -18.39 4.35
C ILE A 63 -1.02 -18.82 5.81
N ARG A 64 -1.45 -17.93 6.73
CA ARG A 64 -1.57 -18.27 8.16
C ARG A 64 -2.57 -19.40 8.41
N GLU A 65 -3.74 -19.35 7.79
CA GLU A 65 -4.78 -20.38 7.93
C GLU A 65 -4.27 -21.73 7.42
N ARG A 66 -3.61 -21.74 6.26
CA ARG A 66 -3.00 -22.95 5.71
C ARG A 66 -1.90 -23.51 6.61
N THR A 67 -1.00 -22.67 7.12
CA THR A 67 0.08 -23.10 8.02
C THR A 67 -0.49 -23.64 9.34
N ALA A 68 -1.49 -22.98 9.91
CA ALA A 68 -2.18 -23.44 11.12
C ALA A 68 -2.90 -24.78 10.90
N ALA A 69 -3.54 -24.98 9.74
CA ALA A 69 -4.18 -26.25 9.41
C ALA A 69 -3.17 -27.39 9.21
N GLN A 70 -1.97 -27.08 8.70
CA GLN A 70 -0.94 -28.10 8.42
C GLN A 70 -0.08 -28.44 9.65
N TYR A 71 0.23 -27.46 10.48
CA TYR A 71 1.22 -27.60 11.57
C TYR A 71 0.64 -27.31 12.96
N GLY A 72 -0.63 -26.92 13.05
CA GLY A 72 -1.23 -26.39 14.28
C GLY A 72 -0.82 -24.94 14.55
N VAL A 73 -1.43 -24.34 15.57
CA VAL A 73 -1.03 -23.03 16.09
C VAL A 73 -0.22 -23.27 17.35
N TYR A 74 0.99 -22.71 17.41
CA TYR A 74 1.78 -22.70 18.64
C TYR A 74 1.15 -21.71 19.62
N GLU A 75 0.60 -22.20 20.73
CA GLU A 75 -0.06 -21.37 21.74
C GLU A 75 0.90 -20.78 22.79
N GLY A 76 2.17 -21.19 22.78
CA GLY A 76 3.20 -20.68 23.68
C GLY A 76 3.79 -19.35 23.23
N ASP A 77 4.63 -18.76 24.09
CA ASP A 77 5.43 -17.60 23.73
C ASP A 77 6.80 -18.07 23.24
N ILE A 78 6.96 -18.14 21.92
CA ILE A 78 8.18 -18.62 21.26
C ILE A 78 9.42 -17.87 21.77
N LEU A 79 9.30 -16.57 22.07
CA LEU A 79 10.45 -15.78 22.53
C LEU A 79 10.84 -16.15 23.95
N ARG A 80 9.86 -16.40 24.82
CA ARG A 80 10.11 -16.88 26.17
C ARG A 80 10.72 -18.28 26.14
N ASP A 81 10.16 -19.17 25.32
CA ASP A 81 10.57 -20.57 25.29
C ASP A 81 12.00 -20.72 24.71
N VAL A 82 12.35 -19.95 23.67
CA VAL A 82 13.73 -19.86 23.14
C VAL A 82 14.69 -19.26 24.15
N ARG A 83 14.24 -18.28 24.94
CA ARG A 83 15.06 -17.66 25.99
C ARG A 83 15.35 -18.64 27.13
N GLU A 84 14.34 -19.37 27.60
CA GLU A 84 14.49 -20.40 28.64
C GLU A 84 15.35 -21.58 28.17
N GLU A 85 15.32 -21.90 26.88
CA GLU A 85 16.21 -22.90 26.28
C GLU A 85 17.66 -22.40 26.24
N TYR A 86 17.88 -21.15 25.80
CA TYR A 86 19.21 -20.54 25.80
C TYR A 86 19.81 -20.41 27.20
N GLU A 87 19.02 -19.98 28.19
CA GLU A 87 19.46 -19.86 29.58
C GLU A 87 19.87 -21.23 30.16
N ARG A 88 19.09 -22.29 29.89
CA ARG A 88 19.45 -23.68 30.26
C ARG A 88 20.74 -24.15 29.59
N GLU A 89 20.91 -23.91 28.29
CA GLU A 89 22.15 -24.28 27.60
C GLU A 89 23.39 -23.55 28.15
N GLN A 90 23.22 -22.30 28.61
CA GLN A 90 24.30 -21.55 29.24
C GLN A 90 24.61 -22.11 30.63
N GLU A 91 23.60 -22.39 31.47
CA GLU A 91 23.80 -23.02 32.79
C GLU A 91 24.52 -24.36 32.68
N GLU A 92 24.18 -25.18 31.68
CA GLU A 92 24.84 -26.46 31.40
C GLU A 92 26.29 -26.30 30.94
N LYS A 93 26.59 -25.28 30.13
CA LYS A 93 27.95 -24.95 29.66
C LYS A 93 28.83 -24.35 30.75
N TRP A 94 28.26 -23.60 31.69
CA TRP A 94 29.00 -22.93 32.77
C TRP A 94 29.00 -23.73 34.09
N GLY A 95 28.33 -24.88 34.14
CA GLY A 95 28.39 -25.82 35.27
C GLY A 95 27.72 -25.33 36.55
N LEU A 96 26.74 -24.43 36.43
CA LEU A 96 25.95 -23.94 37.56
C LEU A 96 24.73 -24.86 37.73
N SER A 97 24.93 -26.01 38.39
CA SER A 97 23.85 -26.85 38.93
C SER A 97 23.63 -26.59 40.41
#